data_AF-A0A1X7BSR8-F1
#
_entry.id   AF-A0A1X7BSR8-F1
#
_cell.length_a   1.000
_cell.length_b   1.000
_cell.length_c   1.000
_cell.angle_alpha   90.00
_cell.angle_beta   90.00
_cell.angle_gamma   90.00
#
_symmetry.space_group_name_H-M   'P 1'
#
loop_
_entity.id
_entity.type
_entity.pdbx_description
1 polymer ?
#
loop_
_entity_poly.entity_id
_entity_poly.type
_entity_poly.pdbx_seq_one_letter_code
_entity_poly.pdbx_strand_id
1 'polypeptide(L)'
;MAEALELIFSFVAIGIYGSEERPRHPVWRNSIRIVAFAGAAIVYAILLAEWDLPDIASFLILPWLACSCVVLLGEYYLGSKKLGVVAIIIMLLLLVVSIVQMEFL
;
A
#
# COMPACT_ATOMS: atom_id res chain seq x y z
N MET A 1 12.69 17.79 7.06
CA MET A 1 12.15 16.92 5.99
C MET A 1 11.32 15.76 6.53
N ALA A 2 11.77 15.04 7.57
CA ALA A 2 10.99 13.95 8.18
C ALA A 2 9.63 14.41 8.75
N GLU A 3 9.61 15.53 9.48
CA GLU A 3 8.39 16.07 10.11
C GLU A 3 7.29 16.45 9.11
N ALA A 4 7.67 17.02 7.97
CA ALA A 4 6.72 17.39 6.90
C ALA A 4 6.10 16.14 6.26
N LEU A 5 6.88 15.07 6.11
CA LEU A 5 6.40 13.80 5.60
C LEU A 5 5.43 13.15 6.60
N GLU A 6 5.81 13.07 7.88
CA GLU A 6 4.96 12.55 8.95
C GLU A 6 3.62 13.30 9.04
N LEU A 7 3.63 14.62 8.89
CA LEU A 7 2.42 15.43 8.89
C LEU A 7 1.48 15.03 7.74
N ILE A 8 2.00 14.89 6.53
CA ILE A 8 1.22 14.46 5.36
C ILE A 8 0.64 13.07 5.58
N PHE A 9 1.46 12.11 6.03
CA PHE A 9 1.00 10.75 6.32
C PHE A 9 -0.09 10.74 7.40
N SER A 10 0.08 11.54 8.46
CA SER A 10 -0.89 11.66 9.54
C SER A 10 -2.23 12.20 9.04
N PHE A 11 -2.23 13.23 8.18
CA PHE A 11 -3.46 13.76 7.58
C PHE A 11 -4.18 12.72 6.73
N VAL A 12 -3.46 11.98 5.89
CA VAL A 12 -4.05 10.93 5.06
C VAL A 12 -4.58 9.79 5.93
N ALA A 13 -3.83 9.38 6.95
CA ALA A 13 -4.23 8.34 7.87
C ALA A 13 -5.48 8.72 8.67
N ILE A 14 -5.60 9.98 9.13
CA ILE A 14 -6.82 10.49 9.77
C ILE A 14 -8.01 10.47 8.80
N GLY A 15 -7.81 10.79 7.52
CA GLY A 15 -8.86 10.70 6.50
C GLY A 15 -9.41 9.27 6.33
N ILE A 16 -8.54 8.27 6.42
CA ILE A 16 -8.87 6.85 6.25
C ILE A 16 -9.47 6.27 7.54
N TYR A 17 -8.81 6.48 8.68
CA TYR A 17 -9.11 5.78 9.93
C TYR A 17 -9.98 6.60 10.89
N GLY A 18 -10.02 7.92 10.74
CA GLY A 18 -10.61 8.84 11.72
C GLY A 18 -9.64 9.14 12.86
N SER A 19 -10.07 9.98 13.80
CA SER A 19 -9.37 10.18 15.06
C SER A 19 -9.76 9.12 16.09
N GLU A 20 -9.00 8.99 17.18
CA GLU A 20 -9.36 8.08 18.28
C GLU A 20 -10.75 8.39 18.87
N GLU A 21 -11.11 9.68 18.94
CA GLU A 21 -12.42 10.12 19.44
C GLU A 21 -13.56 9.86 18.46
N ARG A 22 -13.26 9.79 17.15
CA ARG A 22 -14.25 9.61 16.07
C ARG A 22 -13.70 8.66 15.01
N PRO A 23 -13.63 7.35 15.30
CA PRO A 23 -13.15 6.38 14.35
C PRO A 23 -14.10 6.29 13.14
N ARG A 24 -13.52 6.15 11.95
CA ARG A 24 -14.31 5.93 10.73
C ARG A 24 -14.96 4.55 10.75
N HIS A 25 -16.11 4.46 10.06
CA HIS A 25 -16.88 3.24 9.97
C HIS A 25 -16.02 2.07 9.42
N PRO A 26 -16.11 0.85 9.99
CA PRO A 26 -15.28 -0.28 9.59
C PRO A 26 -15.33 -0.59 8.09
N VAL A 27 -16.51 -0.42 7.46
CA VAL A 27 -16.69 -0.61 6.01
C VAL A 27 -15.80 0.33 5.21
N TRP A 28 -15.71 1.60 5.58
CA TRP A 28 -14.86 2.58 4.89
C TRP A 28 -13.39 2.16 4.94
N ARG A 29 -12.90 1.86 6.15
CA ARG A 29 -11.51 1.40 6.37
C ARG A 29 -11.22 0.13 5.59
N ASN A 30 -12.14 -0.84 5.62
CA ASN A 30 -11.98 -2.10 4.90
C ASN A 30 -12.02 -1.93 3.39
N SER A 31 -12.87 -1.07 2.84
CA SER A 31 -12.89 -0.79 1.40
C SER A 31 -11.56 -0.19 0.94
N ILE A 32 -11.02 0.77 1.67
CA ILE A 32 -9.71 1.38 1.34
C ILE A 32 -8.59 0.34 1.43
N ARG A 33 -8.60 -0.51 2.46
CA ARG A 33 -7.67 -1.64 2.57
C ARG A 33 -7.75 -2.56 1.36
N ILE A 34 -8.96 -2.99 1.00
CA ILE A 34 -9.16 -3.92 -0.14
C ILE A 34 -8.64 -3.28 -1.42
N VAL A 35 -8.92 -2.01 -1.68
CA VAL A 35 -8.43 -1.31 -2.88
C VAL A 35 -6.91 -1.23 -2.90
N ALA A 36 -6.28 -0.90 -1.77
CA ALA A 36 -4.82 -0.86 -1.65
C ALA A 36 -4.18 -2.26 -1.86
N PHE A 37 -4.67 -3.28 -1.14
CA PHE A 37 -4.13 -4.64 -1.22
C PHE A 37 -4.39 -5.31 -2.56
N ALA A 38 -5.61 -5.18 -3.11
CA ALA A 38 -5.96 -5.77 -4.40
C ALA A 38 -5.16 -5.11 -5.51
N GLY A 39 -4.98 -3.79 -5.48
CA GLY A 39 -4.13 -3.11 -6.45
C GLY A 39 -2.67 -3.54 -6.37
N ALA A 40 -2.10 -3.67 -5.16
CA ALA A 40 -0.75 -4.21 -5.01
C ALA A 40 -0.61 -5.64 -5.56
N ALA A 41 -1.63 -6.49 -5.36
CA ALA A 41 -1.66 -7.84 -5.94
C ALA A 41 -1.78 -7.83 -7.48
N ILE A 42 -2.56 -6.90 -8.05
CA ILE A 42 -2.68 -6.73 -9.51
C ILE A 42 -1.35 -6.27 -10.11
N VAL A 43 -0.69 -5.27 -9.50
CA VAL A 43 0.64 -4.82 -9.92
C VAL A 43 1.61 -6.00 -9.93
N TYR A 44 1.59 -6.81 -8.88
CA TYR A 44 2.46 -7.96 -8.78
C TYR A 44 2.16 -9.05 -9.82
N ALA A 45 0.88 -9.37 -10.05
CA ALA A 45 0.47 -10.33 -11.07
C ALA A 45 0.91 -9.89 -12.48
N ILE A 46 0.84 -8.58 -12.74
CA ILE A 46 1.30 -7.96 -13.98
C ILE A 46 2.83 -8.11 -14.13
N LEU A 47 3.60 -7.84 -13.07
CA LEU A 47 5.06 -8.02 -13.08
C LEU A 47 5.44 -9.49 -13.30
N LEU A 48 4.75 -10.43 -12.64
CA LEU A 48 4.98 -11.87 -12.81
C LEU A 48 4.66 -12.37 -14.21
N ALA A 49 3.67 -11.79 -14.87
CA ALA A 49 3.22 -12.23 -16.19
C ALA A 49 4.14 -11.78 -17.34
N GLU A 50 5.21 -11.00 -17.05
CA GLU A 50 6.08 -10.36 -18.04
C GLU A 50 5.27 -9.69 -19.17
N TRP A 51 4.11 -9.14 -18.82
CA TRP A 51 3.27 -8.49 -19.80
C TRP A 51 3.98 -7.22 -20.25
N ASP A 52 4.17 -7.10 -21.57
CA ASP A 52 4.66 -5.89 -22.20
C ASP A 52 3.58 -4.81 -22.04
N LEU A 53 3.67 -4.11 -20.92
CA LEU A 53 2.69 -3.13 -20.51
C LEU A 53 2.90 -1.86 -21.33
N PRO A 54 1.83 -1.24 -21.87
CA PRO A 54 1.95 0.10 -22.41
C PRO A 54 2.44 1.07 -21.31
N ASP A 55 3.27 2.06 -21.67
CA ASP A 55 3.85 3.07 -20.75
C ASP A 55 2.84 3.75 -19.82
N ILE A 56 1.56 3.76 -20.19
CA ILE A 56 0.48 4.30 -19.36
C ILE A 56 0.26 3.45 -18.09
N ALA A 57 0.45 2.14 -18.16
CA ALA A 57 0.26 1.25 -17.02
C ALA A 57 1.38 1.39 -15.99
N SER A 58 2.63 1.56 -16.41
CA SER A 58 3.75 1.82 -15.50
C SER A 58 3.59 3.15 -14.75
N PHE A 59 3.03 4.18 -15.40
CA PHE A 59 2.70 5.45 -14.76
C PHE A 59 1.61 5.34 -13.68
N LEU A 60 0.69 4.38 -13.80
CA LEU A 60 -0.36 4.15 -12.79
C LEU A 60 0.11 3.25 -11.63
N ILE A 61 1.05 2.35 -11.90
CA ILE A 61 1.59 1.40 -10.92
C ILE A 61 2.32 2.14 -9.78
N LEU A 62 3.23 3.05 -10.09
CA LEU A 62 4.06 3.76 -9.10
C LEU A 62 3.23 4.57 -8.08
N PRO A 63 2.28 5.44 -8.52
CA PRO A 63 1.38 6.15 -7.61
C PRO A 63 0.52 5.21 -6.78
N TRP A 64 0.05 4.10 -7.36
CA TRP A 64 -0.76 3.13 -6.64
C TRP A 64 0.02 2.41 -5.54
N LEU A 65 1.26 2.05 -5.84
CA LEU A 65 2.18 1.43 -4.88
C LEU A 65 2.48 2.41 -3.72
N ALA A 66 2.71 3.68 -4.04
CA ALA A 66 2.86 4.74 -3.04
C ALA A 66 1.60 4.91 -2.17
N CYS A 67 0.41 4.95 -2.78
CA CYS A 67 -0.87 4.99 -2.04
C CYS A 67 -1.05 3.76 -1.14
N SER A 68 -0.66 2.58 -1.62
CA SER A 68 -0.73 1.36 -0.82
C SER A 68 0.18 1.46 0.39
N CYS A 69 1.42 1.92 0.24
CA CYS A 69 2.34 2.17 1.35
C CYS A 69 1.76 3.13 2.40
N VAL A 70 1.09 4.20 1.97
CA VAL A 70 0.40 5.15 2.87
C VAL A 70 -0.68 4.44 3.69
N VAL A 71 -1.48 3.58 3.06
CA VAL A 71 -2.54 2.81 3.75
C VAL A 71 -1.93 1.84 4.77
N LEU A 72 -0.77 1.23 4.47
CA LEU A 72 -0.07 0.33 5.38
C LEU A 72 0.57 1.04 6.57
N LEU A 73 1.18 2.20 6.32
CA LEU A 73 1.69 3.07 7.39
C LEU A 73 0.54 3.54 8.27
N GLY A 74 -0.58 3.96 7.68
CA GLY A 74 -1.76 4.34 8.44
C GLY A 74 -2.33 3.19 9.28
N GLU A 75 -2.30 1.94 8.79
CA GLU A 75 -2.64 0.76 9.60
C GLU A 75 -1.71 0.59 10.81
N TYR A 76 -0.42 0.84 10.62
CA TYR A 76 0.57 0.72 11.67
C TYR A 76 0.38 1.77 12.77
N TYR A 77 0.07 3.02 12.38
CA TYR A 77 -0.03 4.16 13.32
C TYR A 77 -1.42 4.30 13.98
N LEU A 78 -2.51 4.20 13.21
CA LEU A 78 -3.88 4.48 13.68
C LEU A 78 -4.82 3.26 13.58
N GLY A 79 -4.41 2.24 12.83
CA GLY A 79 -5.20 1.03 12.61
C GLY A 79 -4.82 -0.11 13.56
N SER A 80 -4.90 -1.34 13.04
CA SER A 80 -4.51 -2.52 13.79
C SER A 80 -3.04 -2.85 13.51
N LYS A 81 -2.19 -2.72 14.53
CA LYS A 81 -0.76 -3.08 14.44
C LYS A 81 -0.53 -4.46 13.84
N LYS A 82 -1.41 -5.44 14.12
CA LYS A 82 -1.35 -6.79 13.56
C LYS A 82 -1.53 -6.80 12.04
N LEU A 83 -2.48 -6.02 11.53
CA LEU A 83 -2.74 -5.91 10.08
C LEU A 83 -1.63 -5.12 9.37
N GLY A 84 -1.10 -4.06 10.00
CA GLY A 84 0.05 -3.33 9.49
C GLY A 84 1.30 -4.22 9.33
N VAL A 85 1.60 -5.05 10.34
CA VAL A 85 2.72 -6.01 10.26
C VAL A 85 2.52 -7.05 9.16
N VAL A 86 1.33 -7.65 9.06
CA VAL A 86 1.02 -8.62 7.98
C VAL A 86 1.19 -7.99 6.61
N ALA A 87 0.77 -6.74 6.45
CA ALA A 87 0.89 -6.02 5.21
C ALA A 87 2.34 -5.70 4.81
N ILE A 88 3.17 -5.31 5.78
CA ILE A 88 4.61 -5.09 5.56
C ILE A 88 5.29 -6.41 5.16
N ILE A 89 4.94 -7.52 5.81
CA ILE A 89 5.47 -8.85 5.47
C ILE A 89 5.09 -9.21 4.03
N ILE A 90 3.83 -9.00 3.64
CA ILE A 90 3.39 -9.24 2.26
C ILE A 90 4.16 -8.34 1.29
N MET A 91 4.32 -7.05 1.58
CA MET A 91 5.10 -6.13 0.73
C MET A 91 6.55 -6.58 0.57
N LEU A 92 7.22 -6.98 1.67
CA LEU A 92 8.59 -7.47 1.64
C LEU A 92 8.71 -8.77 0.84
N LEU A 93 7.76 -9.69 0.98
CA LEU A 93 7.70 -10.90 0.16
C LEU A 93 7.57 -10.56 -1.32
N LEU A 94 6.69 -9.64 -1.68
CA LEU A 94 6.52 -9.19 -3.06
C LEU A 94 7.81 -8.56 -3.60
N LEU A 95 8.48 -7.72 -2.81
CA LEU A 95 9.75 -7.08 -3.17
C LEU A 95 10.87 -8.12 -3.40
N VAL A 96 11.02 -9.08 -2.49
CA VAL A 96 12.03 -10.14 -2.61
C VAL A 96 11.78 -10.95 -3.88
N VAL A 97 10.54 -11.33 -4.15
CA VAL A 97 10.24 -12.07 -5.40
C VAL A 97 10.55 -11.24 -6.63
N SER A 98 10.22 -9.94 -6.65
CA SER A 98 10.57 -9.04 -7.76
C SER A 98 12.08 -8.93 -7.99
N ILE A 99 12.88 -8.82 -6.92
CA ILE A 99 14.34 -8.74 -7.01
C ILE A 99 14.92 -10.04 -7.56
N VAL A 100 14.47 -11.18 -7.01
CA VAL A 100 14.91 -12.50 -7.46
C VAL A 100 14.58 -12.69 -8.94
N GLN A 101 13.40 -12.28 -9.40
CA GLN A 101 13.04 -12.35 -10.82
C GLN A 101 13.98 -11.53 -11.72
N MET A 102 14.39 -10.32 -11.31
CA MET A 102 15.33 -9.49 -12.07
C MET A 102 16.73 -10.11 -12.18
N GLU A 103 17.15 -10.97 -11.26
CA GLU A 103 18.45 -11.66 -11.37
C GLU A 103 18.43 -12.84 -12.37
N PHE A 104 17.25 -13.34 -12.72
CA PHE A 104 17.06 -14.47 -13.64
C PHE A 104 16.64 -14.05 -15.07
N LEU A 105 16.47 -12.75 -15.32
CA LEU A 105 16.23 -12.12 -16.62
C LEU A 105 17.52 -11.50 -17.17
#